data_AF-A0AAU5HRU2-F1
#
_entry.id   AF-A0AAU5HRU2-F1
#
_cell.length_a   1.000
_cell.length_b   1.000
_cell.length_c   1.000
_cell.angle_alpha   90.00
_cell.angle_beta   90.00
_cell.angle_gamma   90.00
#
_symmetry.space_group_name_H-M   'P 1'
#
loop_
_entity.id
_entity.type
_entity.pdbx_description
1 polymer ?
#
loop_
_entity_poly.entity_id
_entity_poly.type
_entity_poly.pdbx_seq_one_letter_code
_entity_poly.pdbx_strand_id
1 'polypeptide(L)'
;MSKSEIRRLDREIEKTAAKLEAVKRGEWWPLNGSERRAMARAIAGGSYQVVRGRNPGRAERQMDTTGSAAEARLTAELTALHGEKQRLLTEAARAKAARKSSRWL
;
A
#
# COMPACT_ATOMS: atom_id res chain seq x y z
N MET A 1 -3.57 17.12 20.56
CA MET A 1 -3.91 15.81 19.97
C MET A 1 -3.44 15.69 18.52
N SER A 2 -3.70 16.67 17.64
CA SER A 2 -3.34 16.57 16.21
C SER A 2 -1.87 16.21 15.90
N LYS A 3 -0.88 16.69 16.66
CA LYS A 3 0.55 16.42 16.37
C LYS A 3 0.96 14.96 16.60
N SER A 4 0.32 14.22 17.51
CA SER A 4 0.62 12.78 17.68
C SER A 4 -0.02 11.94 16.58
N GLU A 5 -1.22 12.30 16.15
CA GLU A 5 -1.94 11.63 15.06
C GLU A 5 -1.23 11.81 13.72
N ILE A 6 -0.78 13.04 13.41
CA ILE A 6 0.02 13.32 12.20
C ILE A 6 1.31 12.46 12.20
N ARG A 7 2.02 12.38 13.33
CA ARG A 7 3.23 11.54 13.45
C ARG A 7 2.95 10.05 13.30
N ARG A 8 1.77 9.59 13.72
CA ARG A 8 1.34 8.21 13.51
C ARG A 8 1.08 7.97 12.02
N LEU A 9 0.34 8.86 11.35
CA LEU A 9 0.08 8.77 9.91
C LEU A 9 1.37 8.81 9.11
N ASP A 10 2.35 9.65 9.46
CA ASP A 10 3.66 9.69 8.80
C ASP A 10 4.36 8.33 8.85
N ARG A 11 4.37 7.67 10.01
CA ARG A 11 4.95 6.32 10.16
C ARG A 11 4.18 5.27 9.35
N GLU A 12 2.86 5.38 9.28
CA GLU A 12 2.04 4.47 8.48
C GLU A 12 2.27 4.67 6.99
N ILE A 13 2.38 5.91 6.52
CA ILE A 13 2.75 6.28 5.14
C ILE A 13 4.12 5.69 4.79
N GLU A 14 5.14 5.91 5.63
CA GLU A 14 6.49 5.37 5.41
C GLU A 14 6.48 3.84 5.30
N LYS A 15 5.76 3.16 6.19
CA LYS A 15 5.62 1.69 6.16
C LYS A 15 4.93 1.20 4.89
N THR A 16 3.84 1.85 4.48
CA THR A 16 3.10 1.45 3.27
C THR A 16 3.88 1.77 2.00
N ALA A 17 4.64 2.86 1.98
CA ALA A 17 5.56 3.17 0.89
C ALA A 17 6.67 2.12 0.77
N ALA A 18 7.28 1.71 1.90
CA ALA A 18 8.28 0.65 1.90
C ALA A 18 7.72 -0.69 1.39
N LYS A 19 6.47 -1.02 1.74
CA LYS A 19 5.76 -2.18 1.19
C LYS A 19 5.55 -2.07 -0.31
N LEU A 20 5.12 -0.91 -0.81
CA LEU A 20 4.91 -0.69 -2.24
C LEU A 20 6.20 -0.87 -3.02
N GLU A 21 7.30 -0.28 -2.55
CA GLU A 21 8.61 -0.42 -3.18
C GLU A 21 9.12 -1.87 -3.14
N ALA A 22 8.85 -2.61 -2.06
CA ALA A 22 9.15 -4.03 -2.00
C ALA A 22 8.37 -4.83 -3.07
N VAL A 23 7.06 -4.57 -3.25
CA VAL A 23 6.28 -5.24 -4.30
C VAL A 23 6.81 -4.90 -5.70
N LYS A 24 7.14 -3.64 -5.97
CA LYS A 24 7.75 -3.23 -7.26
C LYS A 24 9.09 -3.90 -7.54
N ARG A 25 9.86 -4.22 -6.49
CA ARG A 25 11.11 -5.01 -6.59
C ARG A 25 10.86 -6.52 -6.77
N GLY A 26 9.61 -6.95 -6.81
CA GLY A 26 9.23 -8.36 -6.90
C GLY A 26 9.27 -9.09 -5.55
N GLU A 27 9.36 -8.38 -4.43
CA GLU A 27 9.31 -8.98 -3.09
C GLU A 27 7.87 -9.30 -2.68
N TRP A 28 7.65 -10.46 -2.06
CA TRP A 28 6.31 -10.98 -1.77
C TRP A 28 5.87 -10.89 -0.30
N TRP A 29 6.77 -10.49 0.59
CA TRP A 29 6.40 -10.32 1.99
C TRP A 29 5.27 -9.28 2.24
N PRO A 30 5.08 -8.21 1.43
CA PRO A 30 3.98 -7.25 1.62
C PRO A 30 2.61 -7.76 1.17
N LEU A 31 2.54 -8.94 0.56
CA LEU A 31 1.29 -9.52 0.08
C LEU A 31 0.40 -9.95 1.24
N ASN A 32 -0.91 -9.71 1.11
CA ASN A 32 -1.91 -10.16 2.06
C ASN A 32 -2.24 -11.66 1.88
N GLY A 33 -3.15 -12.19 2.70
CA GLY A 33 -3.48 -13.62 2.69
C GLY A 33 -4.09 -14.12 1.37
N SER A 34 -4.93 -13.34 0.70
CA SER A 34 -5.51 -13.74 -0.59
C SER A 34 -4.49 -13.66 -1.72
N GLU A 35 -3.68 -12.61 -1.75
CA GLU A 35 -2.58 -12.42 -2.71
C GLU A 35 -1.54 -13.54 -2.59
N ARG A 36 -1.12 -13.87 -1.36
CA ARG A 36 -0.18 -14.99 -1.12
C ARG A 36 -0.73 -16.33 -1.61
N ARG A 37 -2.03 -16.61 -1.40
CA ARG A 37 -2.66 -17.83 -1.92
C ARG A 37 -2.72 -17.85 -3.44
N ALA A 38 -3.01 -16.72 -4.08
CA ALA A 38 -3.00 -16.61 -5.53
C ALA A 38 -1.59 -16.86 -6.09
N MET A 39 -0.57 -16.26 -5.48
CA MET A 39 0.84 -16.46 -5.82
C MET A 39 1.26 -17.93 -5.66
N ALA A 40 0.96 -18.55 -4.51
CA ALA A 40 1.28 -19.95 -4.25
C ALA A 40 0.64 -20.92 -5.26
N ARG A 41 -0.63 -20.67 -5.63
CA ARG A 41 -1.33 -21.47 -6.65
C ARG A 41 -0.72 -21.31 -8.03
N ALA A 42 -0.30 -20.09 -8.38
CA ALA A 42 0.37 -19.83 -9.64
C ALA A 42 1.69 -20.60 -9.73
N ILE A 43 2.53 -20.53 -8.70
CA ILE A 43 3.80 -21.26 -8.62
C ILE A 43 3.56 -22.77 -8.74
N ALA A 44 2.69 -23.33 -7.91
CA ALA A 44 2.41 -24.77 -7.93
C ALA A 44 1.91 -25.24 -9.31
N GLY A 45 1.01 -24.46 -9.94
CA GLY A 45 0.51 -24.73 -11.27
C GLY A 45 1.59 -24.61 -12.35
N GLY A 46 2.47 -23.61 -12.25
CA GLY A 46 3.58 -23.37 -13.17
C GLY A 46 4.62 -24.48 -13.10
N SER A 47 5.08 -24.84 -11.90
CA SER A 47 6.01 -25.95 -11.68
C SER A 47 5.48 -27.26 -12.25
N TYR A 48 4.18 -27.53 -12.07
CA TYR A 48 3.54 -28.72 -12.63
C TYR A 48 3.55 -28.74 -14.18
N GLN A 49 3.34 -27.60 -14.84
CA GLN A 49 3.43 -27.51 -16.30
C GLN A 49 4.87 -27.71 -16.78
N VAL A 50 5.84 -27.06 -16.13
CA VAL A 50 7.27 -27.17 -16.48
C VAL A 50 7.75 -28.61 -16.38
N VAL A 51 7.42 -29.31 -15.29
CA VAL A 51 7.78 -30.74 -15.12
C VAL A 51 7.16 -31.63 -16.21
N ARG A 52 6.01 -31.25 -16.77
CA ARG A 52 5.38 -31.95 -17.91
C ARG A 52 5.87 -31.47 -19.28
N GLY A 53 6.89 -30.62 -19.35
CA GLY A 53 7.39 -30.04 -20.59
C GLY A 53 6.38 -29.12 -21.28
N ARG A 54 5.44 -28.55 -20.53
CA ARG A 54 4.39 -27.64 -21.01
C ARG A 54 4.70 -26.20 -20.62
N ASN A 55 4.19 -25.27 -21.41
CA ASN A 55 4.36 -23.83 -21.18
C ASN A 55 3.63 -23.36 -19.89
N PRO A 56 4.33 -22.77 -18.90
CA PRO A 56 3.73 -22.24 -17.69
C PRO A 56 3.09 -20.84 -17.85
N GLY A 57 2.98 -20.26 -19.05
CA GLY A 57 2.60 -18.86 -19.25
C GLY A 57 1.27 -18.42 -18.62
N ARG A 58 0.33 -19.33 -18.31
CA ARG A 58 -0.85 -19.00 -17.49
C ARG A 58 -0.48 -18.69 -16.03
N ALA A 59 0.45 -19.46 -15.46
CA ALA A 59 0.97 -19.23 -14.12
C ALA A 59 1.75 -17.92 -14.06
N GLU A 60 2.62 -17.64 -15.03
CA GLU A 60 3.36 -16.38 -15.12
C GLU A 60 2.43 -15.17 -15.14
N ARG A 61 1.44 -15.17 -16.06
CA ARG A 61 0.40 -14.12 -16.09
C ARG A 61 -0.35 -13.95 -14.77
N GLN A 62 -0.62 -15.05 -14.06
CA GLN A 62 -1.28 -14.99 -12.76
C GLN A 62 -0.37 -14.36 -11.69
N MET A 63 0.93 -14.62 -11.73
CA MET A 63 1.91 -13.99 -10.85
C MET A 63 1.97 -12.48 -11.10
N ASP A 64 2.08 -12.07 -12.37
CA ASP A 64 2.11 -10.66 -12.76
C ASP A 64 0.83 -9.94 -12.33
N THR A 65 -0.33 -10.54 -12.62
CA THR A 65 -1.64 -9.98 -12.23
C THR A 65 -1.74 -9.81 -10.72
N THR A 66 -1.20 -10.77 -9.95
CA THR A 66 -1.22 -10.72 -8.48
C THR A 66 -0.30 -9.61 -7.96
N GLY A 67 0.88 -9.43 -8.57
CA GLY A 67 1.79 -8.33 -8.27
C GLY A 67 1.13 -6.97 -8.54
N SER A 68 0.58 -6.77 -9.74
CA SER A 68 -0.10 -5.51 -10.10
C SER A 68 -1.30 -5.22 -9.19
N ALA A 69 -2.07 -6.25 -8.80
CA ALA A 69 -3.17 -6.09 -7.85
C ALA A 69 -2.69 -5.61 -6.47
N ALA A 70 -1.57 -6.14 -5.98
CA ALA A 70 -0.98 -5.72 -4.72
C ALA A 70 -0.44 -4.29 -4.78
N GLU A 71 0.20 -3.90 -5.89
CA GLU A 71 0.63 -2.52 -6.13
C GLU A 71 -0.54 -1.54 -6.13
N ALA A 72 -1.63 -1.87 -6.84
CA ALA A 72 -2.83 -1.05 -6.89
C ALA A 72 -3.46 -0.87 -5.49
N ARG A 73 -3.56 -1.95 -4.71
CA ARG A 73 -4.04 -1.90 -3.32
C ARG A 73 -3.16 -0.99 -2.46
N LEU A 74 -1.85 -1.19 -2.47
CA LEU A 74 -0.92 -0.39 -1.63
C LEU A 74 -0.92 1.09 -2.03
N THR A 75 -1.08 1.38 -3.32
CA THR A 75 -1.24 2.75 -3.83
C THR A 75 -2.54 3.39 -3.32
N ALA A 76 -3.64 2.64 -3.31
CA ALA A 76 -4.91 3.10 -2.75
C ALA A 76 -4.81 3.35 -1.23
N GLU A 77 -4.17 2.46 -0.48
CA GLU A 77 -3.89 2.63 0.95
C GLU A 77 -3.06 3.90 1.22
N LEU A 78 -1.98 4.13 0.46
CA LEU A 78 -1.17 5.35 0.56
C LEU A 78 -1.99 6.62 0.28
N THR A 79 -2.82 6.58 -0.76
CA THR A 79 -3.66 7.72 -1.14
C THR A 79 -4.64 8.07 -0.02
N ALA A 80 -5.25 7.06 0.61
CA ALA A 80 -6.14 7.25 1.75
C ALA A 80 -5.41 7.90 2.95
N LEU A 81 -4.23 7.38 3.31
CA LEU A 81 -3.42 7.93 4.41
C LEU A 81 -2.99 9.38 4.17
N HIS A 82 -2.59 9.71 2.93
CA HIS A 82 -2.28 11.09 2.54
C HIS A 82 -3.49 12.01 2.65
N GLY A 83 -4.67 11.54 2.23
CA GLY A 83 -5.93 12.27 2.38
C GLY A 83 -6.26 12.58 3.84
N GLU A 84 -6.12 11.60 4.73
CA GLU A 84 -6.37 11.79 6.17
C GLU A 84 -5.38 12.78 6.80
N LYS A 85 -4.07 12.65 6.47
CA LYS A 85 -3.06 13.59 6.93
C LYS A 85 -3.38 15.02 6.51
N GLN A 86 -3.79 15.22 5.26
CA GLN A 86 -4.14 16.54 4.74
C GLN A 86 -5.33 17.13 5.50
N ARG A 87 -6.34 16.32 5.81
CA ARG A 87 -7.47 16.75 6.63
C ARG A 87 -7.01 17.28 7.99
N LEU A 88 -6.20 16.50 8.73
CA LEU A 88 -5.70 16.93 10.05
C LEU A 88 -4.85 18.20 9.99
N LEU A 89 -4.03 18.36 8.94
CA LEU A 89 -3.25 19.58 8.73
C LEU A 89 -4.15 20.80 8.51
N THR A 90 -5.20 20.67 7.69
CA THR A 90 -6.14 21.76 7.44
C THR A 90 -6.94 22.15 8.68
N GLU A 91 -7.38 21.17 9.48
CA GLU A 91 -8.06 21.40 10.75
C GLU A 91 -7.15 22.13 11.75
N ALA A 92 -5.89 21.70 11.87
CA ALA A 92 -4.90 22.36 12.71
C ALA A 92 -4.60 23.81 12.26
N ALA A 93 -4.52 24.04 10.95
CA ALA A 93 -4.31 25.37 10.38
C ALA A 93 -5.49 26.30 10.70
N ARG A 94 -6.74 25.82 10.55
CA ARG A 94 -7.96 26.56 10.90
C ARG A 94 -8.00 26.93 12.39
N ALA A 95 -7.71 25.98 13.27
CA ALA A 95 -7.68 26.24 14.72
C ALA A 95 -6.61 27.29 15.09
N LYS A 96 -5.46 27.27 14.41
CA LYS A 96 -4.40 28.29 14.61
C LYS A 96 -4.85 29.67 14.11
N ALA A 97 -5.54 29.73 12.97
CA ALA A 97 -6.08 30.98 12.44
C ALA A 97 -7.12 31.61 13.40
N ALA A 98 -8.05 30.81 13.92
CA ALA A 98 -9.06 31.26 14.89
C ALA A 98 -8.43 31.79 16.20
N ARG A 99 -7.39 31.12 16.72
CA ARG A 99 -6.62 31.61 17.87
C ARG A 99 -5.84 32.89 17.59
N LYS A 100 -5.47 33.12 16.33
CA LYS A 100 -4.81 34.36 15.94
C LYS A 100 -5.85 35.47 15.89
N SER A 101 -6.99 35.30 15.23
CA SER A 101 -8.03 36.34 15.14
C SER A 101 -8.55 36.79 16.51
N SER A 102 -8.65 35.89 17.49
CA SER A 102 -9.08 36.24 18.87
C SER A 102 -8.01 36.97 19.71
N ARG A 103 -6.81 37.21 19.16
CA ARG A 103 -5.71 37.92 19.84
C ARG A 103 -5.51 39.34 19.30
N TRP A 104 -6.16 39.67 18.17
CA TRP A 104 -6.14 41.00 17.56
C TRP A 104 -7.47 41.75 17.78
N LEU A 105 -8.51 41.02 18.20
CA LEU A 105 -9.74 41.54 18.81
C LEU A 105 -9.56 41.52 20.33
#